data_AF-A0A7X8IXB8-F1
#
_entry.id   AF-A0A7X8IXB8-F1
#
_cell.length_a   1.000
_cell.length_b   1.000
_cell.length_c   1.000
_cell.angle_alpha   90.00
_cell.angle_beta   90.00
_cell.angle_gamma   90.00
#
_symmetry.space_group_name_H-M   'P 1'
#
loop_
_entity.id
_entity.type
_entity.pdbx_description
1 polymer ?
#
loop_
_entity_poly.entity_id
_entity_poly.type
_entity_poly.pdbx_seq_one_letter_code
_entity_poly.pdbx_strand_id
1 'polypeptide(L)'
;MEKKYVLALDQGTTSSRAILFDRNGRIINMSQKEFTQIYPAPGWVEHNPLEIWESQLNAAKEAIRDINVSEIACIGITNQRETTILWDKNTGKPVYNAIVWQSRQTSDICDELKKFGLGSYIKENTGLVIDAYFSGTKIKWILDNVEGVREKAEKGEILFGTVDTWLIWNLTGGKIYITDYSNASRTMIYNIKTLKWDEKLLDILNIPPEILPEVKQSSEIYGNTQMQIFGGEIPISGIAGDQQAALFGQLCFQEGMVKNTYGTGCFMLMNTGEKLVESHNGLLTTIAWGLNGKVEYALEGSIFVAGAAIQWLRDELKIIHDAADSEYFANKVENTKGVYVVPAFTGLGAPYWDMYARGAILGLTRGAGRNHIIRATLESIAYQTRDVIEAMIDDSGINLTVLKVDGGASANNFLMQFQSDILNVNIERPDITETTALGAAYLAGLATGFWKSKGEVIQNWNMNKKFIPAMSEDERNKLYVGWKKAVKRAKDWE
;
A
#
# COMPACT_ATOMS: atom_id res chain seq x y z
N MET A 1 -1.41 19.93 -30.36
CA MET A 1 -2.36 18.80 -30.42
C MET A 1 -3.14 18.76 -29.12
N GLU A 2 -4.37 18.26 -29.14
CA GLU A 2 -5.20 18.13 -27.94
C GLU A 2 -4.58 17.10 -26.98
N LYS A 3 -4.56 17.42 -25.68
CA LYS A 3 -4.13 16.48 -24.64
C LYS A 3 -5.25 15.48 -24.38
N LYS A 4 -4.99 14.20 -24.67
CA LYS A 4 -6.00 13.13 -24.63
C LYS A 4 -5.78 12.13 -23.50
N TYR A 5 -4.54 12.01 -23.01
CA TYR A 5 -4.15 10.90 -22.15
C TYR A 5 -3.37 11.35 -20.91
N VAL A 6 -3.46 10.55 -19.85
CA VAL A 6 -2.57 10.63 -18.67
C VAL A 6 -1.85 9.30 -18.54
N LEU A 7 -0.53 9.33 -18.32
CA LEU A 7 0.28 8.15 -18.08
C LEU A 7 0.49 7.96 -16.57
N ALA A 8 0.11 6.82 -16.03
CA ALA A 8 0.45 6.42 -14.67
C ALA A 8 1.61 5.42 -14.70
N LEU A 9 2.60 5.64 -13.85
CA LEU A 9 3.69 4.71 -13.56
C LEU A 9 3.46 4.12 -12.18
N ASP A 10 3.25 2.80 -12.11
CA ASP A 10 2.98 2.07 -10.88
C ASP A 10 4.13 1.07 -10.65
N GLN A 11 5.09 1.48 -9.80
CA GLN A 11 6.24 0.68 -9.44
C GLN A 11 5.88 -0.22 -8.25
N GLY A 12 5.35 -1.41 -8.52
CA GLY A 12 4.99 -2.37 -7.48
C GLY A 12 6.21 -3.12 -6.93
N THR A 13 5.97 -3.98 -5.92
CA THR A 13 7.02 -4.80 -5.29
C THR A 13 7.56 -5.89 -6.20
N THR A 14 6.72 -6.50 -7.05
CA THR A 14 7.10 -7.62 -7.93
C THR A 14 7.16 -7.25 -9.41
N SER A 15 6.53 -6.15 -9.80
CA SER A 15 6.49 -5.69 -11.18
C SER A 15 6.28 -4.19 -11.29
N SER A 16 6.87 -3.59 -12.32
CA SER A 16 6.60 -2.23 -12.77
C SER A 16 5.50 -2.22 -13.82
N ARG A 17 4.52 -1.34 -13.67
CA ARG A 17 3.41 -1.16 -14.60
C ARG A 17 3.38 0.27 -15.13
N ALA A 18 2.91 0.42 -16.36
CA ALA A 18 2.58 1.72 -16.92
C ALA A 18 1.23 1.63 -17.61
N ILE A 19 0.33 2.57 -17.27
CA ILE A 19 -1.06 2.54 -17.70
C ILE A 19 -1.42 3.89 -18.28
N LEU A 20 -1.98 3.89 -19.48
CA LEU A 20 -2.44 5.10 -20.15
C LEU A 20 -3.96 5.21 -20.01
N PHE A 21 -4.43 6.32 -19.43
CA PHE A 21 -5.84 6.60 -19.20
C PHE A 21 -6.36 7.70 -20.12
N ASP A 22 -7.60 7.57 -20.59
CA ASP A 22 -8.32 8.66 -21.27
C ASP A 22 -9.02 9.60 -20.27
N ARG A 23 -9.72 10.61 -20.81
CA ARG A 23 -10.50 11.59 -20.01
C ARG A 23 -11.61 10.97 -19.16
N ASN A 24 -12.13 9.81 -19.57
CA ASN A 24 -13.18 9.07 -18.86
C ASN A 24 -12.60 8.08 -17.83
N GLY A 25 -11.28 8.11 -17.60
CA GLY A 25 -10.59 7.19 -16.69
C GLY A 25 -10.47 5.76 -17.24
N ARG A 26 -10.68 5.53 -18.53
CA ARG A 26 -10.59 4.19 -19.14
C ARG A 26 -9.14 3.86 -19.51
N ILE A 27 -8.76 2.60 -19.32
CA ILE A 27 -7.45 2.09 -19.74
C ILE A 27 -7.43 1.99 -21.27
N ILE A 28 -6.54 2.75 -21.90
CA ILE A 28 -6.29 2.73 -23.34
C ILE A 28 -5.18 1.74 -23.68
N ASN A 29 -4.12 1.72 -22.86
CA ASN A 29 -3.04 0.76 -22.99
C ASN A 29 -2.40 0.50 -21.63
N MET A 30 -1.79 -0.68 -21.48
CA MET A 30 -1.10 -1.10 -20.28
C MET A 30 0.09 -1.98 -20.64
N SER A 31 1.21 -1.79 -19.96
CA SER A 31 2.34 -2.70 -19.96
C SER A 31 2.78 -3.01 -18.53
N GLN A 32 3.30 -4.22 -18.33
CA GLN A 32 3.82 -4.71 -17.07
C GLN A 32 5.14 -5.45 -17.32
N LYS A 33 6.12 -5.22 -16.45
CA LYS A 33 7.43 -5.88 -16.44
C LYS A 33 7.75 -6.34 -15.02
N GLU A 34 7.89 -7.65 -14.85
CA GLU A 34 8.43 -8.21 -13.61
C GLU A 34 9.92 -7.90 -13.47
N PHE A 35 10.40 -7.89 -12.23
CA PHE A 35 11.81 -7.71 -11.91
C PHE A 35 12.21 -8.58 -10.72
N THR A 36 13.51 -8.82 -10.59
CA THR A 36 14.09 -9.82 -9.71
C THR A 36 13.92 -9.45 -8.23
N GLN A 37 13.54 -10.45 -7.42
CA GLN A 37 13.54 -10.37 -5.96
C GLN A 37 14.85 -10.96 -5.42
N ILE A 38 15.60 -10.21 -4.62
CA ILE A 38 16.91 -10.64 -4.11
C ILE A 38 16.81 -10.96 -2.63
N TYR A 39 17.23 -12.16 -2.23
CA TYR A 39 17.19 -12.65 -0.85
C TYR A 39 18.61 -13.03 -0.38
N PRO A 40 19.46 -12.04 -0.03
CA PRO A 40 20.87 -12.30 0.29
C PRO A 40 21.07 -13.05 1.60
N ALA A 41 20.11 -12.94 2.53
CA ALA A 41 20.06 -13.67 3.79
C ALA A 41 18.61 -13.92 4.21
N PRO A 42 18.35 -14.88 5.13
CA PRO A 42 17.01 -15.10 5.66
C PRO A 42 16.39 -13.83 6.23
N GLY A 43 15.17 -13.50 5.79
CA GLY A 43 14.45 -12.29 6.19
C GLY A 43 14.92 -11.00 5.50
N TRP A 44 15.96 -11.04 4.68
CA TRP A 44 16.42 -9.89 3.90
C TRP A 44 15.76 -9.91 2.53
N VAL A 45 15.30 -8.73 2.10
CA VAL A 45 14.65 -8.56 0.79
C VAL A 45 15.23 -7.30 0.16
N GLU A 46 15.82 -7.47 -1.02
CA GLU A 46 16.50 -6.42 -1.76
C GLU A 46 16.02 -6.39 -3.21
N HIS A 47 16.11 -5.21 -3.83
CA HIS A 47 15.93 -5.04 -5.28
C HIS A 47 17.14 -4.30 -5.86
N ASN A 48 17.48 -4.58 -7.12
CA ASN A 48 18.43 -3.76 -7.85
C ASN A 48 17.74 -2.45 -8.30
N PRO A 49 18.18 -1.26 -7.86
CA PRO A 49 17.54 0.02 -8.23
C PRO A 49 17.62 0.33 -9.73
N LEU A 50 18.65 -0.18 -10.42
CA LEU A 50 18.77 -0.04 -11.88
C LEU A 50 17.74 -0.91 -12.59
N GLU A 51 17.48 -2.11 -12.09
CA GLU A 51 16.44 -2.99 -12.64
C GLU A 51 15.04 -2.39 -12.43
N ILE A 52 14.78 -1.79 -11.25
CA ILE A 52 13.54 -1.02 -11.00
C ILE A 52 13.35 0.09 -12.04
N TRP A 53 14.42 0.84 -12.33
CA TRP A 53 14.37 1.91 -13.32
C TRP A 53 14.13 1.37 -14.74
N GLU A 54 14.88 0.35 -15.14
CA GLU A 54 14.80 -0.25 -16.47
C GLU A 54 13.42 -0.89 -16.71
N SER A 55 12.89 -1.65 -15.74
CA SER A 55 11.56 -2.27 -15.84
C SER A 55 10.47 -1.20 -15.97
N GLN A 56 10.54 -0.13 -15.19
CA GLN A 56 9.57 0.96 -15.23
C GLN A 56 9.64 1.76 -16.53
N LEU A 57 10.84 2.06 -17.00
CA LEU A 57 11.04 2.76 -18.26
C LEU A 57 10.55 1.93 -19.45
N ASN A 58 10.84 0.63 -19.46
CA ASN A 58 10.40 -0.29 -20.50
C ASN A 58 8.87 -0.44 -20.52
N ALA A 59 8.23 -0.57 -19.36
CA ALA A 59 6.78 -0.57 -19.25
C ALA A 59 6.19 0.75 -19.80
N ALA A 60 6.75 1.90 -19.42
CA ALA A 60 6.29 3.20 -19.89
C ALA A 60 6.38 3.34 -21.40
N LYS A 61 7.53 3.01 -21.99
CA LYS A 61 7.75 3.06 -23.44
C LYS A 61 6.83 2.13 -24.21
N GLU A 62 6.54 0.95 -23.67
CA GLU A 62 5.61 0.01 -24.29
C GLU A 62 4.15 0.50 -24.21
N ALA A 63 3.72 1.03 -23.07
CA ALA A 63 2.36 1.56 -22.90
C ALA A 63 2.05 2.73 -23.85
N ILE A 64 3.08 3.50 -24.26
CA ILE A 64 2.90 4.66 -25.16
C ILE A 64 3.38 4.42 -26.60
N ARG A 65 3.76 3.19 -26.97
CA ARG A 65 4.43 2.88 -28.25
C ARG A 65 3.73 3.46 -29.48
N ASP A 66 2.40 3.39 -29.50
CA ASP A 66 1.56 3.82 -30.63
C ASP A 66 0.88 5.19 -30.39
N ILE A 67 1.36 5.95 -29.40
CA ILE A 67 0.77 7.21 -28.96
C ILE A 67 1.77 8.34 -29.19
N ASN A 68 1.29 9.46 -29.74
CA ASN A 68 2.12 10.63 -29.86
C ASN A 68 2.32 11.25 -28.47
N VAL A 69 3.57 11.42 -28.04
CA VAL A 69 3.92 12.00 -26.73
C VAL A 69 3.24 13.35 -26.49
N SER A 70 3.03 14.14 -27.54
CA SER A 70 2.34 15.43 -27.41
C SER A 70 0.87 15.32 -27.00
N GLU A 71 0.23 14.15 -27.14
CA GLU A 71 -1.13 13.86 -26.67
C GLU A 71 -1.18 13.48 -25.17
N ILE A 72 -0.04 13.19 -24.54
CA ILE A 72 0.06 12.89 -23.11
C ILE A 72 0.10 14.22 -22.34
N ALA A 73 -0.86 14.39 -21.44
CA ALA A 73 -1.03 15.59 -20.62
C ALA A 73 0.01 15.66 -19.50
N CYS A 74 0.21 14.54 -18.81
CA CYS A 74 1.09 14.42 -17.65
C CYS A 74 1.39 12.96 -17.29
N ILE A 75 2.32 12.82 -16.36
CA ILE A 75 2.69 11.58 -15.68
C ILE A 75 2.30 11.67 -14.20
N GLY A 76 1.60 10.64 -13.74
CA GLY A 76 1.43 10.32 -12.32
C GLY A 76 2.34 9.16 -11.91
N ILE A 77 2.97 9.25 -10.75
CA ILE A 77 3.87 8.23 -10.22
C ILE A 77 3.28 7.68 -8.93
N THR A 78 3.27 6.36 -8.84
CA THR A 78 2.99 5.64 -7.61
C THR A 78 3.90 4.45 -7.48
N ASN A 79 4.15 4.03 -6.24
CA ASN A 79 5.24 3.15 -5.92
C ASN A 79 4.97 2.33 -4.67
N GLN A 80 5.61 1.17 -4.59
CA GLN A 80 5.75 0.44 -3.34
C GLN A 80 6.35 1.37 -2.29
N ARG A 81 5.69 1.43 -1.14
CA ARG A 81 6.16 2.27 -0.04
C ARG A 81 7.29 1.59 0.72
N GLU A 82 7.89 2.44 1.55
CA GLU A 82 9.06 2.30 2.42
C GLU A 82 10.40 1.93 1.76
N THR A 83 10.42 1.20 0.65
CA THR A 83 11.64 0.73 -0.02
C THR A 83 12.65 1.87 -0.23
N THR A 84 13.88 1.66 0.23
CA THR A 84 14.89 2.69 0.46
C THR A 84 16.07 2.54 -0.50
N ILE A 85 16.43 3.63 -1.19
CA ILE A 85 17.51 3.67 -2.18
C ILE A 85 18.46 4.82 -1.82
N LEU A 86 19.76 4.54 -1.75
CA LEU A 86 20.81 5.56 -1.65
C LEU A 86 21.67 5.52 -2.91
N TRP A 87 22.02 6.69 -3.45
CA TRP A 87 22.87 6.80 -4.64
C TRP A 87 23.82 7.99 -4.56
N ASP A 88 24.91 7.88 -5.30
CA ASP A 88 25.89 8.95 -5.44
C ASP A 88 25.32 10.05 -6.36
N LYS A 89 25.24 11.28 -5.84
CA LYS A 89 24.64 12.45 -6.49
C LYS A 89 25.28 12.79 -7.83
N ASN A 90 26.60 12.58 -7.92
CA ASN A 90 27.38 13.00 -9.08
C ASN A 90 27.33 11.97 -10.20
N THR A 91 27.30 10.68 -9.84
CA THR A 91 27.31 9.59 -10.83
C THR A 91 25.92 9.04 -11.14
N GLY A 92 24.93 9.28 -10.27
CA GLY A 92 23.60 8.68 -10.35
C GLY A 92 23.57 7.19 -10.03
N LYS A 93 24.68 6.61 -9.55
CA LYS A 93 24.79 5.17 -9.30
C LYS A 93 24.36 4.84 -7.88
N PRO A 94 23.49 3.83 -7.69
CA PRO A 94 23.19 3.32 -6.36
C PRO A 94 24.46 2.86 -5.64
N VAL A 95 24.57 3.16 -4.36
CA VAL A 95 25.70 2.71 -3.52
C VAL A 95 25.48 1.32 -2.96
N TYR A 96 24.23 0.85 -2.97
CA TYR A 96 23.79 -0.46 -2.51
C TYR A 96 22.50 -0.84 -3.25
N ASN A 97 22.05 -2.08 -3.07
CA ASN A 97 20.69 -2.46 -3.48
C ASN A 97 19.63 -1.62 -2.75
N ALA A 98 18.44 -1.54 -3.32
CA ALA A 98 17.28 -1.02 -2.61
C ALA A 98 16.93 -2.00 -1.47
N ILE A 99 16.83 -1.51 -0.24
CA ILE A 99 16.32 -2.34 0.86
C ILE A 99 14.80 -2.24 0.85
N VAL A 100 14.14 -3.38 0.62
CA VAL A 100 12.69 -3.47 0.44
C VAL A 100 11.97 -3.32 1.78
N TRP A 101 10.74 -2.84 1.74
CA TRP A 101 9.85 -2.70 2.90
C TRP A 101 9.70 -3.99 3.72
N GLN A 102 9.71 -5.15 3.05
CA GLN A 102 9.63 -6.48 3.68
C GLN A 102 10.89 -6.84 4.47
N SER A 103 12.05 -6.29 4.12
CA SER A 103 13.33 -6.68 4.72
C SER A 103 13.34 -6.45 6.23
N ARG A 104 13.83 -7.46 6.96
CA ARG A 104 13.99 -7.47 8.42
C ARG A 104 15.43 -7.20 8.86
N GLN A 105 16.31 -6.80 7.94
CA GLN A 105 17.75 -6.60 8.22
C GLN A 105 18.06 -5.49 9.23
N THR A 106 17.07 -4.67 9.58
CA THR A 106 17.22 -3.54 10.51
C THR A 106 16.57 -3.78 11.87
N SER A 107 16.16 -5.01 12.18
CA SER A 107 15.52 -5.35 13.46
C SER A 107 16.37 -4.99 14.67
N ASP A 108 17.70 -5.19 14.61
CA ASP A 108 18.58 -4.85 15.73
C ASP A 108 18.60 -3.33 16.01
N ILE A 109 18.58 -2.51 14.95
CA ILE A 109 18.47 -1.04 15.06
C ILE A 109 17.12 -0.68 15.71
N CYS A 110 16.03 -1.35 15.33
CA CYS A 110 14.72 -1.16 15.95
C CYS A 110 14.73 -1.49 17.45
N ASP A 111 15.42 -2.55 17.86
CA ASP A 111 15.51 -2.94 19.26
C ASP A 111 16.34 -1.96 20.09
N GLU A 112 17.37 -1.35 19.50
CA GLU A 112 18.08 -0.21 20.11
C GLU A 112 17.15 1.00 20.31
N LEU A 113 16.39 1.40 19.29
CA LEU A 113 15.43 2.52 19.41
C LEU A 113 14.38 2.27 20.51
N LYS A 114 13.91 1.02 20.66
CA LYS A 114 13.00 0.64 21.74
C LYS A 114 13.67 0.76 23.11
N LYS A 115 14.93 0.33 23.25
CA LYS A 115 15.71 0.48 24.49
C LYS A 115 15.92 1.95 24.86
N PHE A 116 16.03 2.86 23.89
CA PHE A 116 16.07 4.30 24.12
C PHE A 116 14.72 4.92 24.50
N GLY A 117 13.63 4.14 24.54
CA GLY A 117 12.31 4.62 24.94
C GLY A 117 11.63 5.51 23.90
N LEU A 118 11.99 5.42 22.62
CA LEU A 118 11.51 6.33 21.57
C LEU A 118 10.12 5.97 21.01
N GLY A 119 9.53 4.87 21.45
CA GLY A 119 8.27 4.36 20.90
C GLY A 119 7.15 5.39 20.91
N SER A 120 6.92 6.05 22.05
CA SER A 120 5.91 7.11 22.16
C SER A 120 6.23 8.30 21.27
N TYR A 121 7.50 8.75 21.23
CA TYR A 121 7.89 9.91 20.45
C TYR A 121 7.72 9.68 18.93
N ILE A 122 8.16 8.53 18.43
CA ILE A 122 8.00 8.15 17.01
C ILE A 122 6.51 8.08 16.67
N LYS A 123 5.71 7.37 17.47
CA LYS A 123 4.27 7.28 17.25
C LYS A 123 3.59 8.65 17.23
N GLU A 124 3.92 9.50 18.19
CA GLU A 124 3.31 10.82 18.30
C GLU A 124 3.67 11.73 17.12
N ASN A 125 4.89 11.65 16.59
CA ASN A 125 5.39 12.60 15.59
C ASN A 125 5.27 12.09 14.15
N THR A 126 5.31 10.78 13.94
CA THR A 126 5.26 10.16 12.61
C THR A 126 3.99 9.34 12.39
N GLY A 127 3.25 9.01 13.46
CA GLY A 127 2.09 8.11 13.39
C GLY A 127 2.45 6.63 13.24
N LEU A 128 3.74 6.29 13.32
CA LEU A 128 4.26 4.94 13.05
C LEU A 128 4.72 4.23 14.33
N VAL A 129 4.99 2.94 14.21
CA VAL A 129 5.61 2.12 15.26
C VAL A 129 7.10 1.93 14.98
N ILE A 130 7.86 1.45 15.97
CA ILE A 130 9.26 1.04 15.75
C ILE A 130 9.27 -0.37 15.15
N ASP A 131 9.46 -0.45 13.84
CA ASP A 131 9.57 -1.70 13.09
C ASP A 131 10.53 -1.57 11.90
N ALA A 132 11.12 -2.68 11.48
CA ALA A 132 12.01 -2.75 10.32
C ALA A 132 11.31 -2.45 8.98
N TYR A 133 9.99 -2.25 8.99
CA TYR A 133 9.19 -1.84 7.85
C TYR A 133 9.65 -0.49 7.26
N PHE A 134 9.95 0.50 8.09
CA PHE A 134 10.10 1.89 7.66
C PHE A 134 11.52 2.30 7.26
N SER A 135 11.63 3.32 6.41
CA SER A 135 12.86 3.70 5.71
C SER A 135 14.01 4.15 6.62
N GLY A 136 13.73 4.87 7.72
CA GLY A 136 14.76 5.50 8.55
C GLY A 136 15.84 4.54 9.04
N THR A 137 15.43 3.34 9.47
CA THR A 137 16.39 2.32 9.91
C THR A 137 17.19 1.71 8.74
N LYS A 138 16.60 1.64 7.54
CA LYS A 138 17.24 1.15 6.31
C LYS A 138 18.29 2.15 5.80
N ILE A 139 18.02 3.45 5.91
CA ILE A 139 19.00 4.51 5.63
C ILE A 139 20.19 4.34 6.57
N LYS A 140 19.97 4.30 7.88
CA LYS A 140 21.03 4.11 8.88
C LYS A 140 21.85 2.84 8.57
N TRP A 141 21.18 1.73 8.27
CA TRP A 141 21.86 0.48 7.95
C TRP A 141 22.82 0.62 6.76
N ILE A 142 22.39 1.24 5.65
CA ILE A 142 23.26 1.43 4.47
C ILE A 142 24.44 2.32 4.82
N LEU A 143 24.19 3.43 5.53
CA LEU A 143 25.25 4.36 5.93
C LEU A 143 26.28 3.72 6.87
N ASP A 144 25.86 2.79 7.73
CA ASP A 144 26.74 2.13 8.71
C ASP A 144 27.48 0.90 8.15
N ASN A 145 26.92 0.23 7.14
CA ASN A 145 27.44 -1.06 6.65
C ASN A 145 28.13 -0.98 5.28
N VAL A 146 27.87 0.06 4.48
CA VAL A 146 28.49 0.20 3.15
C VAL A 146 29.70 1.12 3.25
N GLU A 147 30.87 0.55 3.01
CA GLU A 147 32.17 1.22 3.16
C GLU A 147 32.23 2.54 2.39
N GLY A 148 32.63 3.62 3.07
CA GLY A 148 32.81 4.95 2.49
C GLY A 148 31.52 5.74 2.23
N VAL A 149 30.33 5.15 2.43
CA VAL A 149 29.06 5.83 2.15
C VAL A 149 28.76 6.89 3.22
N ARG A 150 29.08 6.61 4.49
CA ARG A 150 28.93 7.56 5.61
C ARG A 150 29.64 8.89 5.33
N GLU A 151 30.93 8.82 5.02
CA GLU A 151 31.76 10.01 4.82
C GLU A 151 31.33 10.80 3.58
N LYS A 152 30.80 10.13 2.55
CA LYS A 152 30.22 10.78 1.37
C LYS A 152 28.88 11.45 1.69
N ALA A 153 28.03 10.81 2.50
CA ALA A 153 26.75 11.36 2.92
C ALA A 153 26.93 12.66 3.72
N GLU A 154 27.89 12.68 4.65
CA GLU A 154 28.25 13.88 5.43
C GLU A 154 28.81 15.03 4.57
N LYS A 155 29.31 14.72 3.36
CA LYS A 155 29.74 15.71 2.36
C LYS A 155 28.63 16.14 1.41
N GLY A 156 27.41 15.60 1.56
CA GLY A 156 26.29 15.85 0.64
C GLY A 156 26.48 15.24 -0.75
N GLU A 157 27.31 14.20 -0.87
CA GLU A 157 27.57 13.47 -2.11
C GLU A 157 26.63 12.27 -2.31
N ILE A 158 25.88 11.88 -1.28
CA ILE A 158 24.86 10.82 -1.32
C ILE A 158 23.48 11.44 -1.24
N LEU A 159 22.54 10.90 -2.02
CA LEU A 159 21.12 11.19 -1.94
C LEU A 159 20.37 9.95 -1.45
N PHE A 160 19.30 10.17 -0.69
CA PHE A 160 18.33 9.17 -0.28
C PHE A 160 17.01 9.36 -1.04
N GLY A 161 16.35 8.27 -1.37
CA GLY A 161 14.99 8.34 -1.88
C GLY A 161 14.21 7.10 -1.54
N THR A 162 12.92 7.30 -1.32
CA THR A 162 11.92 6.29 -1.65
C THR A 162 11.86 6.11 -3.18
N VAL A 163 11.13 5.09 -3.63
CA VAL A 163 11.10 4.72 -5.06
C VAL A 163 10.58 5.84 -5.96
N ASP A 164 9.60 6.64 -5.51
CA ASP A 164 9.13 7.83 -6.24
C ASP A 164 10.25 8.82 -6.50
N THR A 165 11.03 9.18 -5.47
CA THR A 165 12.18 10.07 -5.61
C THR A 165 13.20 9.53 -6.60
N TRP A 166 13.50 8.22 -6.54
CA TRP A 166 14.41 7.56 -7.47
C TRP A 166 13.90 7.64 -8.92
N LEU A 167 12.62 7.37 -9.15
CA LEU A 167 12.03 7.42 -10.49
C LEU A 167 12.02 8.86 -11.04
N ILE A 168 11.66 9.86 -10.23
CA ILE A 168 11.65 11.27 -10.64
C ILE A 168 13.06 11.74 -10.95
N TRP A 169 14.03 11.39 -10.11
CA TRP A 169 15.43 11.74 -10.31
C TRP A 169 15.92 11.19 -11.66
N ASN A 170 15.62 9.94 -11.99
CA ASN A 170 15.99 9.35 -13.29
C ASN A 170 15.20 9.95 -14.46
N LEU A 171 13.89 10.15 -14.32
CA LEU A 171 13.03 10.75 -15.35
C LEU A 171 13.44 12.18 -15.71
N THR A 172 14.08 12.88 -14.78
CA THR A 172 14.53 14.27 -14.95
C THR A 172 16.04 14.36 -15.17
N GLY A 173 16.72 13.21 -15.19
CA GLY A 173 18.18 13.01 -15.20
C GLY A 173 18.89 13.93 -14.22
N GLY A 174 18.49 13.83 -12.96
CA GLY A 174 19.12 14.44 -11.80
C GLY A 174 18.74 15.88 -11.51
N LYS A 175 17.81 16.48 -12.26
CA LYS A 175 17.42 17.89 -12.09
C LYS A 175 16.43 18.10 -10.94
N ILE A 176 15.57 17.13 -10.68
CA ILE A 176 14.50 17.22 -9.68
C ILE A 176 14.71 16.12 -8.65
N TYR A 177 14.74 16.54 -7.38
CA TYR A 177 15.01 15.67 -6.25
C TYR A 177 13.98 15.92 -5.14
N ILE A 178 12.87 15.19 -5.22
CA ILE A 178 11.68 15.41 -4.41
C ILE A 178 11.00 14.10 -4.01
N THR A 179 10.15 14.16 -2.99
CA THR A 179 9.16 13.13 -2.60
C THR A 179 7.82 13.83 -2.32
N ASP A 180 6.72 13.09 -2.25
CA ASP A 180 5.45 13.65 -1.74
C ASP A 180 5.24 13.38 -0.24
N TYR A 181 4.24 14.04 0.35
CA TYR A 181 3.88 13.84 1.76
C TYR A 181 3.52 12.39 2.10
N SER A 182 2.82 11.67 1.21
CA SER A 182 2.39 10.30 1.49
C SER A 182 3.61 9.37 1.61
N ASN A 183 4.57 9.42 0.69
CA ASN A 183 5.83 8.67 0.77
C ASN A 183 6.69 9.13 1.95
N ALA A 184 6.87 10.45 2.15
CA ALA A 184 7.66 11.00 3.25
C ALA A 184 7.15 10.51 4.62
N SER A 185 5.83 10.46 4.81
CA SER A 185 5.21 9.98 6.06
C SER A 185 5.56 8.53 6.42
N ARG A 186 6.05 7.73 5.46
CA ARG A 186 6.42 6.32 5.65
C ARG A 186 7.89 6.12 6.01
N THR A 187 8.66 7.20 6.05
CA THR A 187 10.10 7.12 6.31
C THR A 187 10.44 6.95 7.78
N MET A 188 9.50 7.20 8.71
CA MET A 188 9.75 7.28 10.16
C MET A 188 10.70 8.42 10.58
N ILE A 189 11.13 9.27 9.64
CA ILE A 189 11.97 10.45 9.91
C ILE A 189 11.31 11.74 9.43
N TYR A 190 10.02 11.67 9.10
CA TYR A 190 9.20 12.81 8.71
C TYR A 190 8.10 13.04 9.75
N ASN A 191 8.03 14.26 10.27
CA ASN A 191 7.04 14.67 11.24
C ASN A 191 5.73 15.04 10.54
N ILE A 192 4.70 14.22 10.72
CA ILE A 192 3.42 14.37 10.00
C ILE A 192 2.58 15.53 10.51
N LYS A 193 2.90 16.11 11.68
CA LYS A 193 2.21 17.30 12.23
C LYS A 193 2.80 18.59 11.69
N THR A 194 4.13 18.68 11.71
CA THR A 194 4.86 19.90 11.29
C THR A 194 5.17 19.93 9.80
N LEU A 195 5.00 18.78 9.11
CA LEU A 195 5.28 18.58 7.70
C LEU A 195 6.73 18.90 7.34
N LYS A 196 7.66 18.42 8.19
CA LYS A 196 9.10 18.58 8.03
C LYS A 196 9.83 17.29 8.39
N TRP A 197 11.04 17.12 7.88
CA TRP A 197 11.97 16.11 8.39
C TRP A 197 12.22 16.36 9.88
N ASP A 198 12.16 15.30 10.69
CA ASP A 198 12.21 15.38 12.14
C ASP A 198 13.66 15.36 12.64
N GLU A 199 14.18 16.53 13.01
CA GLU A 199 15.59 16.71 13.42
C GLU A 199 16.02 15.72 14.51
N LYS A 200 15.16 15.45 15.49
CA LYS A 200 15.49 14.53 16.59
C LYS A 200 15.63 13.09 16.08
N LEU A 201 14.76 12.65 15.17
CA LEU A 201 14.87 11.31 14.59
C LEU A 201 16.07 11.17 13.65
N LEU A 202 16.41 12.25 12.92
CA LEU A 202 17.63 12.31 12.12
C LEU A 202 18.88 12.19 13.00
N ASP A 203 18.98 12.96 14.08
CA ASP A 203 20.11 12.93 15.00
C ASP A 203 20.29 11.54 15.63
N ILE A 204 19.20 10.94 16.12
CA ILE A 204 19.23 9.63 16.78
C ILE A 204 19.64 8.52 15.81
N LEU A 205 19.15 8.57 14.57
CA LEU A 205 19.53 7.61 13.54
C LEU A 205 20.86 7.95 12.88
N ASN A 206 21.47 9.09 13.25
CA ASN A 206 22.65 9.66 12.65
C ASN A 206 22.49 9.76 11.12
N ILE A 207 21.47 10.47 10.64
CA ILE A 207 21.18 10.67 9.22
C ILE A 207 21.44 12.14 8.87
N PRO A 208 22.38 12.46 7.96
CA PRO A 208 22.64 13.84 7.56
C PRO A 208 21.42 14.42 6.81
N PRO A 209 20.89 15.59 7.20
CA PRO A 209 19.73 16.18 6.51
C PRO A 209 19.99 16.50 5.04
N GLU A 210 21.25 16.69 4.64
CA GLU A 210 21.69 16.98 3.28
C GLU A 210 21.34 15.88 2.28
N ILE A 211 21.18 14.64 2.76
CA ILE A 211 20.81 13.52 1.89
C ILE A 211 19.31 13.44 1.63
N LEU A 212 18.46 14.29 2.22
CA LEU A 212 16.99 14.12 2.14
C LEU A 212 16.36 14.91 0.98
N PRO A 213 15.34 14.37 0.29
CA PRO A 213 14.63 15.08 -0.76
C PRO A 213 13.74 16.20 -0.22
N GLU A 214 13.42 17.17 -1.08
CA GLU A 214 12.39 18.15 -0.77
C GLU A 214 11.01 17.47 -0.78
N VAL A 215 10.18 17.72 0.23
CA VAL A 215 8.84 17.15 0.32
C VAL A 215 7.82 18.11 -0.31
N LYS A 216 7.01 17.60 -1.24
CA LYS A 216 6.00 18.34 -2.01
C LYS A 216 4.60 17.79 -1.78
N GLN A 217 3.60 18.51 -2.31
CA GLN A 217 2.23 18.03 -2.39
C GLN A 217 2.12 16.83 -3.34
N SER A 218 1.09 16.00 -3.15
CA SER A 218 0.84 14.80 -3.97
C SER A 218 0.27 15.12 -5.37
N SER A 219 -0.18 16.37 -5.60
CA SER A 219 -0.71 16.85 -6.88
C SER A 219 -0.27 18.30 -7.14
N GLU A 220 0.85 18.46 -7.84
CA GLU A 220 1.47 19.73 -8.22
C GLU A 220 2.37 19.50 -9.44
N ILE A 221 2.55 20.48 -10.35
CA ILE A 221 3.51 20.32 -11.46
C ILE A 221 4.92 20.47 -10.92
N TYR A 222 5.65 19.37 -10.82
CA TYR A 222 7.01 19.36 -10.25
C TYR A 222 8.08 19.73 -11.28
N GLY A 223 7.80 19.42 -12.55
CA GLY A 223 8.68 19.67 -13.68
C GLY A 223 8.42 18.67 -14.80
N ASN A 224 9.36 18.53 -15.73
CA ASN A 224 9.18 17.70 -16.93
C ASN A 224 10.22 16.58 -17.01
N THR A 225 9.83 15.48 -17.64
CA THR A 225 10.76 14.43 -18.06
C THR A 225 11.80 14.98 -19.03
N GLN A 226 12.99 14.38 -19.08
CA GLN A 226 13.96 14.69 -20.13
C GLN A 226 13.43 14.28 -21.51
N MET A 227 13.65 15.13 -22.51
CA MET A 227 13.16 14.93 -23.88
C MET A 227 13.57 13.58 -24.47
N GLN A 228 14.82 13.15 -24.25
CA GLN A 228 15.37 11.89 -24.76
C GLN A 228 14.70 10.61 -24.23
N ILE A 229 13.95 10.69 -23.12
CA ILE A 229 13.33 9.50 -22.51
C ILE A 229 12.17 9.00 -23.37
N PHE A 230 11.30 9.92 -23.80
CA PHE A 230 10.09 9.61 -24.55
C PHE A 230 10.07 10.21 -25.97
N GLY A 231 11.04 11.07 -26.34
CA GLY A 231 10.98 11.85 -27.58
C GLY A 231 10.18 13.15 -27.44
N GLY A 232 9.91 13.57 -26.20
CA GLY A 232 9.20 14.79 -25.84
C GLY A 232 9.23 15.01 -24.32
N GLU A 233 9.03 16.25 -23.90
CA GLU A 233 8.88 16.59 -22.48
C GLU A 233 7.44 16.34 -22.04
N ILE A 234 7.27 15.60 -20.94
CA ILE A 234 5.97 15.33 -20.33
C ILE A 234 6.00 15.85 -18.89
N PRO A 235 5.02 16.66 -18.46
CA PRO A 235 4.91 17.09 -17.06
C PRO A 235 4.79 15.90 -16.11
N ILE A 236 5.59 15.87 -15.07
CA ILE A 236 5.41 15.00 -13.90
C ILE A 236 4.62 15.82 -12.89
N SER A 237 3.42 15.36 -12.52
CA SER A 237 2.51 16.21 -11.75
C SER A 237 1.62 15.52 -10.72
N GLY A 238 1.80 14.22 -10.49
CA GLY A 238 1.19 13.53 -9.36
C GLY A 238 2.14 12.49 -8.78
N ILE A 239 2.22 12.42 -7.45
CA ILE A 239 3.03 11.46 -6.72
C ILE A 239 2.23 11.00 -5.51
N ALA A 240 2.11 9.70 -5.31
CA ALA A 240 1.62 9.14 -4.05
C ALA A 240 2.12 7.72 -3.86
N GLY A 241 2.39 7.33 -2.62
CA GLY A 241 2.64 5.93 -2.30
C GLY A 241 1.42 5.07 -2.66
N ASP A 242 1.66 3.82 -3.09
CA ASP A 242 0.68 2.93 -3.71
C ASP A 242 -0.67 2.82 -2.99
N GLN A 243 -0.67 2.62 -1.68
CA GLN A 243 -1.92 2.43 -0.95
C GLN A 243 -2.72 3.73 -0.81
N GLN A 244 -2.05 4.88 -0.70
CA GLN A 244 -2.68 6.20 -0.73
C GLN A 244 -3.19 6.55 -2.13
N ALA A 245 -2.43 6.20 -3.17
CA ALA A 245 -2.90 6.34 -4.55
C ALA A 245 -4.15 5.49 -4.77
N ALA A 246 -4.19 4.24 -4.28
CA ALA A 246 -5.38 3.40 -4.33
C ALA A 246 -6.58 4.01 -3.58
N LEU A 247 -6.35 4.61 -2.40
CA LEU A 247 -7.37 5.37 -1.66
C LEU A 247 -7.93 6.54 -2.48
N PHE A 248 -7.06 7.27 -3.17
CA PHE A 248 -7.46 8.36 -4.05
C PHE A 248 -8.21 7.86 -5.29
N GLY A 249 -7.73 6.80 -5.94
CA GLY A 249 -8.33 6.18 -7.12
C GLY A 249 -9.69 5.54 -6.85
N GLN A 250 -9.92 5.07 -5.62
CA GLN A 250 -11.22 4.63 -5.12
C GLN A 250 -12.16 5.81 -4.78
N LEU A 251 -11.69 7.05 -4.90
CA LEU A 251 -12.44 8.27 -4.61
C LEU A 251 -12.88 8.38 -3.15
N CYS A 252 -12.08 7.85 -2.22
CA CYS A 252 -12.32 7.97 -0.80
C CYS A 252 -11.98 9.39 -0.32
N PHE A 253 -12.69 10.40 -0.83
CA PHE A 253 -12.43 11.82 -0.59
C PHE A 253 -13.17 12.39 0.63
N GLN A 254 -14.02 11.58 1.27
CA GLN A 254 -14.79 11.97 2.45
C GLN A 254 -14.32 11.18 3.66
N GLU A 255 -14.43 11.80 4.83
CA GLU A 255 -14.15 11.17 6.12
C GLU A 255 -14.97 9.88 6.27
N GLY A 256 -14.33 8.82 6.76
CA GLY A 256 -14.97 7.51 6.98
C GLY A 256 -15.17 6.67 5.72
N MET A 257 -14.77 7.15 4.54
CA MET A 257 -14.63 6.30 3.37
C MET A 257 -13.37 5.44 3.51
N VAL A 258 -13.55 4.15 3.31
CA VAL A 258 -12.50 3.15 3.44
C VAL A 258 -12.33 2.41 2.13
N LYS A 259 -11.07 2.18 1.75
CA LYS A 259 -10.73 1.17 0.75
C LYS A 259 -10.04 0.00 1.41
N ASN A 260 -10.30 -1.21 0.91
CA ASN A 260 -9.53 -2.40 1.27
C ASN A 260 -9.10 -3.17 0.01
N THR A 261 -7.79 -3.37 -0.13
CA THR A 261 -7.19 -4.09 -1.25
C THR A 261 -6.98 -5.56 -0.86
N TYR A 262 -7.70 -6.48 -1.51
CA TYR A 262 -7.63 -7.92 -1.26
C TYR A 262 -6.60 -8.60 -2.16
N GLY A 263 -5.32 -8.48 -1.78
CA GLY A 263 -4.18 -9.14 -2.43
C GLY A 263 -3.70 -10.36 -1.65
N THR A 264 -2.39 -10.62 -1.65
CA THR A 264 -1.74 -11.63 -0.80
C THR A 264 -2.13 -11.43 0.68
N GLY A 265 -2.05 -10.18 1.14
CA GLY A 265 -2.67 -9.67 2.37
C GLY A 265 -3.81 -8.69 2.06
N CYS A 266 -4.41 -8.11 3.11
CA CYS A 266 -5.35 -7.00 2.98
C CYS A 266 -4.74 -5.71 3.54
N PHE A 267 -4.79 -4.64 2.75
CA PHE A 267 -4.33 -3.31 3.15
C PHE A 267 -5.47 -2.32 3.10
N MET A 268 -5.85 -1.85 4.28
CA MET A 268 -7.01 -1.02 4.49
C MET A 268 -6.60 0.38 4.90
N LEU A 269 -7.17 1.38 4.22
CA LEU A 269 -6.97 2.78 4.56
C LEU A 269 -8.33 3.47 4.71
N MET A 270 -8.49 4.20 5.81
CA MET A 270 -9.63 5.08 6.08
C MET A 270 -9.19 6.54 5.94
N ASN A 271 -9.88 7.33 5.12
CA ASN A 271 -9.67 8.77 5.09
C ASN A 271 -10.23 9.41 6.37
N THR A 272 -9.40 10.18 7.10
CA THR A 272 -9.78 10.89 8.33
C THR A 272 -9.85 12.41 8.15
N GLY A 273 -9.84 12.87 6.91
CA GLY A 273 -9.91 14.27 6.53
C GLY A 273 -8.64 15.02 6.95
N GLU A 274 -8.79 16.30 7.29
CA GLU A 274 -7.69 17.13 7.80
C GLU A 274 -7.36 16.83 9.27
N LYS A 275 -8.11 15.94 9.92
CA LYS A 275 -7.90 15.54 11.31
C LYS A 275 -6.89 14.40 11.39
N LEU A 276 -5.81 14.64 12.12
CA LEU A 276 -4.87 13.61 12.57
C LEU A 276 -5.53 12.80 13.69
N VAL A 277 -5.73 11.51 13.45
CA VAL A 277 -6.26 10.55 14.44
C VAL A 277 -5.11 9.69 14.93
N GLU A 278 -4.77 9.76 16.22
CA GLU A 278 -3.81 8.82 16.82
C GLU A 278 -4.48 7.45 17.01
N SER A 279 -3.80 6.38 16.63
CA SER A 279 -4.29 5.03 16.90
C SER A 279 -3.98 4.57 18.32
N HIS A 280 -4.97 4.06 19.05
CA HIS A 280 -4.80 3.33 20.30
C HIS A 280 -5.04 1.81 20.15
N ASN A 281 -5.50 1.38 18.98
CA ASN A 281 -5.87 0.00 18.68
C ASN A 281 -4.93 -0.70 17.68
N GLY A 282 -3.68 -0.27 17.58
CA GLY A 282 -2.65 -0.94 16.76
C GLY A 282 -2.78 -0.66 15.26
N LEU A 283 -3.22 0.53 14.88
CA LEU A 283 -3.20 1.02 13.51
C LEU A 283 -2.04 2.01 13.32
N LEU A 284 -1.79 2.39 12.08
CA LEU A 284 -0.85 3.45 11.74
C LEU A 284 -1.62 4.72 11.40
N THR A 285 -1.18 5.85 11.94
CA THR A 285 -1.60 7.18 11.49
C THR A 285 -0.66 7.61 10.37
N THR A 286 -1.19 8.03 9.23
CA THR A 286 -0.35 8.37 8.07
C THR A 286 -0.95 9.54 7.28
N ILE A 287 -0.16 10.13 6.39
CA ILE A 287 -0.67 11.14 5.45
C ILE A 287 -1.29 10.41 4.25
N ALA A 288 -2.52 10.78 3.90
CA ALA A 288 -3.20 10.31 2.71
C ALA A 288 -2.64 11.03 1.47
N TRP A 289 -2.74 12.36 1.43
CA TRP A 289 -2.19 13.17 0.33
C TRP A 289 -2.13 14.66 0.70
N GLY A 290 -1.31 15.40 -0.06
CA GLY A 290 -1.40 16.86 -0.14
C GLY A 290 -2.08 17.32 -1.42
N LEU A 291 -3.10 18.17 -1.32
CA LEU A 291 -3.80 18.73 -2.47
C LEU A 291 -4.30 20.15 -2.15
N ASN A 292 -4.01 21.11 -3.03
CA ASN A 292 -4.45 22.51 -2.92
C ASN A 292 -4.06 23.19 -1.58
N GLY A 293 -2.85 22.92 -1.09
CA GLY A 293 -2.31 23.48 0.15
C GLY A 293 -2.85 22.83 1.43
N LYS A 294 -3.66 21.77 1.31
CA LYS A 294 -4.23 21.02 2.43
C LYS A 294 -3.65 19.61 2.48
N VAL A 295 -3.55 19.07 3.68
CA VAL A 295 -3.11 17.69 3.93
C VAL A 295 -4.27 16.91 4.53
N GLU A 296 -4.61 15.80 3.88
CA GLU A 296 -5.56 14.83 4.42
C GLU A 296 -4.78 13.64 5.02
N TYR A 297 -5.28 13.07 6.11
CA TYR A 297 -4.70 11.95 6.83
C TYR A 297 -5.50 10.67 6.62
N ALA A 298 -4.88 9.56 6.99
CA ALA A 298 -5.54 8.26 7.02
C ALA A 298 -5.13 7.43 8.23
N LEU A 299 -6.01 6.51 8.62
CA LEU A 299 -5.66 5.34 9.42
C LEU A 299 -5.40 4.16 8.48
N GLU A 300 -4.33 3.42 8.75
CA GLU A 300 -3.94 2.24 7.97
C GLU A 300 -3.90 0.99 8.86
N GLY A 301 -4.51 -0.08 8.38
CA GLY A 301 -4.47 -1.40 8.99
C GLY A 301 -3.99 -2.46 8.00
N SER A 302 -3.13 -3.36 8.47
CA SER A 302 -2.48 -4.38 7.64
C SER A 302 -2.82 -5.78 8.12
N ILE A 303 -3.37 -6.59 7.22
CA ILE A 303 -3.66 -8.00 7.39
C ILE A 303 -2.68 -8.78 6.53
N PHE A 304 -1.78 -9.55 7.15
CA PHE A 304 -0.69 -10.21 6.42
C PHE A 304 -1.16 -11.31 5.46
N VAL A 305 -2.20 -12.05 5.83
CA VAL A 305 -2.67 -13.21 5.08
C VAL A 305 -4.15 -13.02 4.73
N ALA A 306 -4.43 -12.89 3.43
CA ALA A 306 -5.76 -12.84 2.84
C ALA A 306 -5.84 -13.78 1.63
N GLY A 307 -5.48 -13.31 0.43
CA GLY A 307 -5.41 -14.15 -0.77
C GLY A 307 -4.39 -15.28 -0.66
N ALA A 308 -3.34 -15.10 0.15
CA ALA A 308 -2.41 -16.17 0.50
C ALA A 308 -3.09 -17.36 1.20
N ALA A 309 -4.18 -17.14 1.94
CA ALA A 309 -4.95 -18.25 2.51
C ALA A 309 -5.66 -19.07 1.44
N ILE A 310 -6.13 -18.44 0.36
CA ILE A 310 -6.72 -19.13 -0.79
C ILE A 310 -5.64 -19.88 -1.57
N GLN A 311 -4.47 -19.27 -1.77
CA GLN A 311 -3.31 -19.94 -2.38
C GLN A 311 -2.89 -21.17 -1.57
N TRP A 312 -2.85 -21.07 -0.25
CA TRP A 312 -2.56 -22.20 0.63
C TRP A 312 -3.57 -23.36 0.47
N LEU A 313 -4.86 -23.07 0.28
CA LEU A 313 -5.85 -24.12 -0.03
C LEU A 313 -5.54 -24.85 -1.35
N ARG A 314 -5.00 -24.13 -2.34
CA ARG A 314 -4.68 -24.62 -3.68
C ARG A 314 -3.37 -25.39 -3.71
N ASP A 315 -2.31 -24.78 -3.23
CA ASP A 315 -0.93 -25.26 -3.43
C ASP A 315 -0.54 -26.28 -2.36
N GLU A 316 -0.90 -26.00 -1.10
CA GLU A 316 -0.46 -26.81 0.05
C GLU A 316 -1.49 -27.86 0.43
N LEU A 317 -2.75 -27.46 0.71
CA LEU A 317 -3.80 -28.42 1.03
C LEU A 317 -4.34 -29.16 -0.19
N LYS A 318 -4.18 -28.59 -1.39
CA LYS A 318 -4.64 -29.17 -2.67
C LYS A 318 -6.11 -29.58 -2.65
N ILE A 319 -6.94 -28.80 -1.96
CA ILE A 319 -8.38 -29.03 -1.87
C ILE A 319 -9.19 -28.21 -2.88
N ILE A 320 -8.52 -27.30 -3.60
CA ILE A 320 -9.00 -26.57 -4.78
C ILE A 320 -7.92 -26.60 -5.87
N HIS A 321 -8.28 -26.50 -7.14
CA HIS A 321 -7.31 -26.49 -8.26
C HIS A 321 -6.97 -25.08 -8.69
N ASP A 322 -7.96 -24.19 -8.71
CA ASP A 322 -7.81 -22.76 -8.98
C ASP A 322 -8.35 -21.93 -7.81
N ALA A 323 -7.91 -20.68 -7.68
CA ALA A 323 -8.44 -19.77 -6.66
C ALA A 323 -9.95 -19.53 -6.83
N ALA A 324 -10.46 -19.51 -8.06
CA ALA A 324 -11.88 -19.34 -8.37
C ALA A 324 -12.75 -20.50 -7.87
N ASP A 325 -12.19 -21.71 -7.75
CA ASP A 325 -12.89 -22.87 -7.19
C ASP A 325 -13.33 -22.61 -5.74
N SER A 326 -12.64 -21.71 -5.02
CA SER A 326 -13.00 -21.37 -3.64
C SER A 326 -14.44 -20.86 -3.53
N GLU A 327 -14.90 -20.03 -4.47
CA GLU A 327 -16.29 -19.54 -4.53
C GLU A 327 -17.27 -20.69 -4.79
N TYR A 328 -16.96 -21.56 -5.75
CA TYR A 328 -17.80 -22.71 -6.09
C TYR A 328 -18.02 -23.61 -4.87
N PHE A 329 -16.95 -24.01 -4.19
CA PHE A 329 -17.04 -24.94 -3.06
C PHE A 329 -17.62 -24.31 -1.79
N ALA A 330 -17.34 -23.02 -1.54
CA ALA A 330 -17.96 -22.32 -0.42
C ALA A 330 -19.49 -22.24 -0.54
N ASN A 331 -19.99 -22.08 -1.77
CA ASN A 331 -21.43 -22.07 -2.06
C ASN A 331 -22.10 -23.46 -2.07
N LYS A 332 -21.35 -24.56 -1.89
CA LYS A 332 -21.93 -25.91 -1.75
C LYS A 332 -22.42 -26.23 -0.34
N VAL A 333 -22.20 -25.32 0.62
CA VAL A 333 -22.61 -25.47 2.02
C VAL A 333 -23.25 -24.17 2.51
N GLU A 334 -24.28 -24.27 3.33
CA GLU A 334 -25.02 -23.11 3.85
C GLU A 334 -24.28 -22.35 4.95
N ASN A 335 -23.36 -23.01 5.66
CA ASN A 335 -22.52 -22.45 6.71
C ASN A 335 -21.24 -23.28 6.89
N THR A 336 -20.37 -22.90 7.83
CA THR A 336 -19.11 -23.61 8.15
C THR A 336 -19.29 -24.78 9.12
N LYS A 337 -20.51 -25.09 9.59
CA LYS A 337 -20.78 -26.03 10.70
C LYS A 337 -19.96 -25.74 11.97
N GLY A 338 -19.70 -24.46 12.24
CA GLY A 338 -18.92 -24.00 13.39
C GLY A 338 -17.41 -24.07 13.22
N VAL A 339 -16.92 -24.38 12.01
CA VAL A 339 -15.49 -24.33 11.70
C VAL A 339 -15.04 -22.88 11.55
N TYR A 340 -13.90 -22.57 12.18
CA TYR A 340 -13.17 -21.31 11.99
C TYR A 340 -11.76 -21.64 11.54
N VAL A 341 -11.27 -20.90 10.55
CA VAL A 341 -9.86 -20.91 10.14
C VAL A 341 -9.27 -19.57 10.57
N VAL A 342 -8.17 -19.58 11.32
CA VAL A 342 -7.38 -18.39 11.63
C VAL A 342 -6.10 -18.49 10.81
N PRO A 343 -5.95 -17.76 9.70
CA PRO A 343 -4.82 -17.92 8.78
C PRO A 343 -3.57 -17.14 9.23
N ALA A 344 -3.19 -17.27 10.50
CA ALA A 344 -2.00 -16.63 11.08
C ALA A 344 -0.69 -17.35 10.70
N PHE A 345 -0.50 -17.69 9.41
CA PHE A 345 0.67 -18.47 8.96
C PHE A 345 2.00 -17.76 9.22
N THR A 346 1.98 -16.43 9.26
CA THR A 346 3.13 -15.55 9.50
C THR A 346 2.85 -14.60 10.66
N GLY A 347 2.14 -15.07 11.69
CA GLY A 347 1.63 -14.22 12.77
C GLY A 347 0.34 -13.48 12.40
N LEU A 348 -0.14 -12.67 13.34
CA LEU A 348 -1.29 -11.78 13.17
C LEU A 348 -0.81 -10.32 13.09
N GLY A 349 -1.25 -9.62 12.04
CA GLY A 349 -1.07 -8.18 11.87
C GLY A 349 -2.05 -7.38 12.72
N ALA A 350 -2.47 -6.22 12.21
CA ALA A 350 -3.43 -5.36 12.90
C ALA A 350 -4.79 -6.06 13.13
N PRO A 351 -5.49 -5.80 14.25
CA PRO A 351 -5.05 -4.97 15.39
C PRO A 351 -4.22 -5.75 16.43
N TYR A 352 -3.90 -7.02 16.19
CA TYR A 352 -3.37 -7.93 17.22
C TYR A 352 -1.86 -7.81 17.46
N TRP A 353 -1.08 -7.60 16.39
CA TRP A 353 0.39 -7.54 16.39
C TRP A 353 1.05 -8.66 17.18
N ASP A 354 0.65 -9.90 16.89
CA ASP A 354 1.16 -11.09 17.53
C ASP A 354 1.97 -11.92 16.53
N MET A 355 3.30 -11.79 16.60
CA MET A 355 4.24 -12.52 15.76
C MET A 355 4.34 -14.02 16.09
N TYR A 356 3.85 -14.44 17.26
CA TYR A 356 3.90 -15.83 17.75
C TYR A 356 2.59 -16.58 17.48
N ALA A 357 1.55 -15.86 17.03
CA ALA A 357 0.32 -16.50 16.56
C ALA A 357 0.60 -17.43 15.37
N ARG A 358 -0.08 -18.58 15.32
CA ARG A 358 0.06 -19.54 14.21
C ARG A 358 -1.29 -19.94 13.61
N GLY A 359 -1.25 -20.39 12.36
CA GLY A 359 -2.43 -20.82 11.62
C GLY A 359 -3.19 -21.93 12.34
N ALA A 360 -4.52 -21.81 12.48
CA ALA A 360 -5.34 -22.77 13.22
C ALA A 360 -6.67 -23.07 12.51
N ILE A 361 -7.12 -24.33 12.59
CA ILE A 361 -8.48 -24.74 12.21
C ILE A 361 -9.18 -25.24 13.48
N LEU A 362 -10.27 -24.59 13.85
CA LEU A 362 -10.98 -24.81 15.11
C LEU A 362 -12.45 -25.18 14.83
N GLY A 363 -13.08 -25.89 15.77
CA GLY A 363 -14.50 -26.24 15.68
C GLY A 363 -14.83 -27.43 14.77
N LEU A 364 -13.83 -28.25 14.40
CA LEU A 364 -14.06 -29.47 13.62
C LEU A 364 -14.98 -30.46 14.37
N THR A 365 -15.98 -30.95 13.66
CA THR A 365 -16.83 -32.08 14.07
C THR A 365 -16.80 -33.15 12.99
N ARG A 366 -17.30 -34.36 13.28
CA ARG A 366 -17.35 -35.46 12.30
C ARG A 366 -18.17 -35.13 11.03
N GLY A 367 -19.04 -34.12 11.10
CA GLY A 367 -19.85 -33.66 9.97
C GLY A 367 -19.25 -32.49 9.17
N ALA A 368 -18.12 -31.94 9.61
CA ALA A 368 -17.36 -30.93 8.87
C ALA A 368 -16.45 -31.59 7.83
N GLY A 369 -16.21 -30.91 6.72
CA GLY A 369 -15.45 -31.47 5.60
C GLY A 369 -14.95 -30.39 4.65
N ARG A 370 -14.41 -30.80 3.50
CA ARG A 370 -13.70 -29.93 2.54
C ARG A 370 -14.35 -28.56 2.31
N ASN A 371 -15.62 -28.54 1.92
CA ASN A 371 -16.33 -27.31 1.57
C ASN A 371 -16.48 -26.35 2.77
N HIS A 372 -16.63 -26.89 4.00
CA HIS A 372 -16.72 -26.10 5.22
C HIS A 372 -15.40 -25.41 5.56
N ILE A 373 -14.26 -26.09 5.32
CA ILE A 373 -12.93 -25.52 5.50
C ILE A 373 -12.68 -24.40 4.49
N ILE A 374 -12.96 -24.67 3.20
CA ILE A 374 -12.83 -23.65 2.13
C ILE A 374 -13.66 -22.41 2.46
N ARG A 375 -14.93 -22.60 2.86
CA ARG A 375 -15.80 -21.51 3.29
C ARG A 375 -15.24 -20.77 4.51
N ALA A 376 -14.81 -21.49 5.54
CA ALA A 376 -14.25 -20.88 6.76
C ALA A 376 -12.96 -20.09 6.46
N THR A 377 -12.14 -20.52 5.49
CA THR A 377 -10.99 -19.75 5.02
C THR A 377 -11.42 -18.44 4.36
N LEU A 378 -12.45 -18.44 3.50
CA LEU A 378 -12.98 -17.18 2.94
C LEU A 378 -13.58 -16.28 4.03
N GLU A 379 -14.39 -16.84 4.94
CA GLU A 379 -14.97 -16.07 6.05
C GLU A 379 -13.88 -15.46 6.95
N SER A 380 -12.73 -16.14 7.15
CA SER A 380 -11.61 -15.62 7.94
C SER A 380 -11.05 -14.30 7.43
N ILE A 381 -10.97 -14.14 6.10
CA ILE A 381 -10.54 -12.89 5.46
C ILE A 381 -11.50 -11.76 5.86
N ALA A 382 -12.81 -12.05 5.83
CA ALA A 382 -13.82 -11.06 6.15
C ALA A 382 -13.88 -10.70 7.64
N TYR A 383 -13.66 -11.67 8.51
CA TYR A 383 -13.56 -11.42 9.94
C TYR A 383 -12.32 -10.57 10.30
N GLN A 384 -11.17 -10.83 9.66
CA GLN A 384 -9.97 -10.00 9.84
C GLN A 384 -10.19 -8.56 9.35
N THR A 385 -10.86 -8.38 8.20
CA THR A 385 -11.28 -7.05 7.74
C THR A 385 -12.13 -6.35 8.80
N ARG A 386 -13.09 -7.06 9.42
CA ARG A 386 -13.92 -6.50 10.50
C ARG A 386 -13.12 -6.12 11.73
N ASP A 387 -12.16 -6.94 12.16
CA ASP A 387 -11.30 -6.58 13.30
C ASP A 387 -10.58 -5.24 13.08
N VAL A 388 -10.06 -5.02 11.88
CA VAL A 388 -9.36 -3.77 11.53
C VAL A 388 -10.32 -2.59 11.43
N ILE A 389 -11.52 -2.79 10.87
CA ILE A 389 -12.53 -1.73 10.77
C ILE A 389 -13.05 -1.31 12.13
N GLU A 390 -13.32 -2.27 13.03
CA GLU A 390 -13.72 -1.94 14.40
C GLU A 390 -12.63 -1.14 15.12
N ALA A 391 -11.35 -1.51 14.96
CA ALA A 391 -10.23 -0.72 15.47
C ALA A 391 -10.18 0.70 14.87
N MET A 392 -10.46 0.86 13.58
CA MET A 392 -10.51 2.18 12.91
C MET A 392 -11.66 3.04 13.44
N ILE A 393 -12.84 2.45 13.63
CA ILE A 393 -14.02 3.14 14.18
C ILE A 393 -13.74 3.57 15.63
N ASP A 394 -13.17 2.67 16.43
CA ASP A 394 -12.84 2.95 17.84
C ASP A 394 -11.79 4.06 17.99
N ASP A 395 -10.76 4.08 17.14
CA ASP A 395 -9.71 5.12 17.16
C ASP A 395 -10.22 6.48 16.64
N SER A 396 -11.00 6.48 15.57
CA SER A 396 -11.41 7.72 14.88
C SER A 396 -12.69 8.34 15.43
N GLY A 397 -13.58 7.53 16.00
CA GLY A 397 -14.97 7.89 16.27
C GLY A 397 -15.81 8.09 15.01
N ILE A 398 -15.31 7.69 13.84
CA ILE A 398 -15.96 7.85 12.54
C ILE A 398 -16.57 6.51 12.14
N ASN A 399 -17.88 6.50 11.89
CA ASN A 399 -18.56 5.31 11.40
C ASN A 399 -18.19 5.01 9.94
N LEU A 400 -18.04 3.72 9.63
CA LEU A 400 -17.88 3.26 8.25
C LEU A 400 -19.14 3.52 7.45
N THR A 401 -19.01 4.23 6.32
CA THR A 401 -20.14 4.54 5.43
C THR A 401 -20.26 3.56 4.28
N VAL A 402 -19.13 3.24 3.64
CA VAL A 402 -19.00 2.32 2.52
C VAL A 402 -17.59 1.72 2.56
N LEU A 403 -17.49 0.43 2.24
CA LEU A 403 -16.20 -0.21 2.00
C LEU A 403 -16.02 -0.42 0.50
N LYS A 404 -15.08 0.32 -0.08
CA LYS A 404 -14.66 0.12 -1.46
C LYS A 404 -13.58 -0.94 -1.52
N VAL A 405 -13.65 -1.82 -2.51
CA VAL A 405 -12.79 -3.00 -2.57
C VAL A 405 -12.13 -3.12 -3.93
N ASP A 406 -10.90 -3.61 -3.92
CA ASP A 406 -10.13 -3.96 -5.12
C ASP A 406 -9.20 -5.15 -4.80
N GLY A 407 -8.37 -5.55 -5.77
CA GLY A 407 -7.46 -6.70 -5.64
C GLY A 407 -8.08 -8.03 -6.05
N GLY A 408 -7.23 -9.02 -6.34
CA GLY A 408 -7.64 -10.27 -7.00
C GLY A 408 -8.69 -11.08 -6.22
N ALA A 409 -8.58 -11.16 -4.90
CA ALA A 409 -9.55 -11.92 -4.10
C ALA A 409 -10.93 -11.23 -4.00
N SER A 410 -11.03 -9.93 -4.33
CA SER A 410 -12.32 -9.23 -4.41
C SER A 410 -13.20 -9.72 -5.57
N ALA A 411 -12.65 -10.46 -6.53
CA ALA A 411 -13.43 -11.09 -7.61
C ALA A 411 -14.44 -12.12 -7.06
N ASN A 412 -14.14 -12.74 -5.92
CA ASN A 412 -14.98 -13.76 -5.30
C ASN A 412 -16.27 -13.14 -4.72
N ASN A 413 -17.42 -13.43 -5.33
CA ASN A 413 -18.68 -12.80 -4.93
C ASN A 413 -19.20 -13.31 -3.57
N PHE A 414 -18.90 -14.57 -3.23
CA PHE A 414 -19.21 -15.10 -1.89
C PHE A 414 -18.48 -14.28 -0.82
N LEU A 415 -17.18 -14.05 -1.01
CA LEU A 415 -16.38 -13.28 -0.06
C LEU A 415 -16.92 -11.85 0.07
N MET A 416 -17.22 -11.17 -1.04
CA MET A 416 -17.72 -9.79 -1.00
C MET A 416 -19.12 -9.68 -0.38
N GLN A 417 -20.00 -10.64 -0.64
CA GLN A 417 -21.32 -10.68 0.03
C GLN A 417 -21.15 -10.93 1.53
N PHE A 418 -20.36 -11.92 1.92
CA PHE A 418 -20.11 -12.23 3.33
C PHE A 418 -19.39 -11.06 4.05
N GLN A 419 -18.54 -10.33 3.35
CA GLN A 419 -17.91 -9.11 3.87
C GLN A 419 -18.95 -8.01 4.15
N SER A 420 -19.90 -7.80 3.22
CA SER A 420 -21.02 -6.87 3.40
C SER A 420 -21.86 -7.28 4.61
N ASP A 421 -22.17 -8.57 4.68
CA ASP A 421 -22.94 -9.17 5.76
C ASP A 421 -22.25 -9.01 7.11
N ILE A 422 -20.96 -9.33 7.24
CA ILE A 422 -20.29 -9.30 8.55
C ILE A 422 -20.05 -7.88 9.07
N LEU A 423 -19.90 -6.89 8.18
CA LEU A 423 -19.71 -5.47 8.53
C LEU A 423 -21.01 -4.67 8.66
N ASN A 424 -22.11 -5.17 8.09
CA ASN A 424 -23.37 -4.43 7.98
C ASN A 424 -23.25 -3.11 7.18
N VAL A 425 -22.41 -3.08 6.15
CA VAL A 425 -22.30 -1.93 5.22
C VAL A 425 -22.28 -2.39 3.78
N ASN A 426 -22.60 -1.46 2.87
CA ASN A 426 -22.48 -1.72 1.44
C ASN A 426 -21.01 -1.92 1.05
N ILE A 427 -20.77 -2.91 0.19
CA ILE A 427 -19.47 -3.12 -0.47
C ILE A 427 -19.59 -2.72 -1.92
N GLU A 428 -18.65 -1.91 -2.40
CA GLU A 428 -18.63 -1.42 -3.78
C GLU A 428 -17.35 -1.90 -4.47
N ARG A 429 -17.52 -2.72 -5.51
CA ARG A 429 -16.42 -3.21 -6.36
C ARG A 429 -16.46 -2.45 -7.70
N PRO A 430 -15.38 -1.73 -8.08
CA PRO A 430 -15.32 -0.98 -9.34
C PRO A 430 -15.06 -1.92 -10.53
N ASP A 431 -15.29 -1.41 -11.75
CA ASP A 431 -14.91 -2.09 -13.00
C ASP A 431 -13.38 -2.13 -13.18
N ILE A 432 -12.70 -1.03 -12.84
CA ILE A 432 -11.24 -0.90 -12.94
C ILE A 432 -10.63 -1.27 -11.60
N THR A 433 -9.82 -2.33 -11.58
CA THR A 433 -9.14 -2.83 -10.38
C THR A 433 -7.77 -2.19 -10.15
N GLU A 434 -7.21 -1.53 -11.16
CA GLU A 434 -5.92 -0.83 -11.12
C GLU A 434 -6.05 0.55 -10.46
N THR A 435 -6.73 0.61 -9.32
CA THR A 435 -7.08 1.85 -8.60
C THR A 435 -5.85 2.61 -8.13
N THR A 436 -4.75 1.92 -7.85
CA THR A 436 -3.44 2.51 -7.53
C THR A 436 -2.95 3.43 -8.65
N ALA A 437 -2.81 2.89 -9.88
CA ALA A 437 -2.39 3.66 -11.04
C ALA A 437 -3.40 4.75 -11.40
N LEU A 438 -4.70 4.44 -11.28
CA LEU A 438 -5.78 5.40 -11.54
C LEU A 438 -5.73 6.60 -10.59
N GLY A 439 -5.44 6.37 -9.30
CA GLY A 439 -5.27 7.45 -8.33
C GLY A 439 -4.08 8.35 -8.64
N ALA A 440 -2.94 7.76 -9.04
CA ALA A 440 -1.78 8.52 -9.51
C ALA A 440 -2.10 9.36 -10.76
N ALA A 441 -2.85 8.78 -11.71
CA ALA A 441 -3.34 9.50 -12.89
C ALA A 441 -4.24 10.67 -12.49
N TYR A 442 -5.20 10.47 -11.58
CA TYR A 442 -6.09 11.53 -11.12
C TYR A 442 -5.34 12.66 -10.42
N LEU A 443 -4.39 12.35 -9.53
CA LEU A 443 -3.54 13.37 -8.91
C LEU A 443 -2.81 14.20 -9.98
N ALA A 444 -2.15 13.52 -10.93
CA ALA A 444 -1.42 14.21 -11.99
C ALA A 444 -2.33 15.04 -12.91
N GLY A 445 -3.49 14.51 -13.25
CA GLY A 445 -4.45 15.17 -14.12
C GLY A 445 -5.16 16.36 -13.47
N LEU A 446 -5.38 16.32 -12.14
CA LEU A 446 -5.87 17.47 -11.39
C LEU A 446 -4.86 18.62 -11.40
N ALA A 447 -3.58 18.33 -11.20
CA ALA A 447 -2.51 19.34 -11.21
C ALA A 447 -2.36 20.07 -12.57
N THR A 448 -2.64 19.39 -13.70
CA THR A 448 -2.53 19.98 -15.05
C THR A 448 -3.85 20.49 -15.63
N GLY A 449 -4.97 20.31 -14.91
CA GLY A 449 -6.30 20.62 -15.42
C GLY A 449 -6.82 19.63 -16.47
N PHE A 450 -6.17 18.47 -16.62
CA PHE A 450 -6.75 17.34 -17.36
C PHE A 450 -8.01 16.81 -16.66
N TRP A 451 -8.16 16.97 -15.36
CA TRP A 451 -9.48 17.03 -14.72
C TRP A 451 -9.57 18.33 -13.92
N LYS A 452 -10.70 19.03 -13.97
CA LYS A 452 -10.82 20.35 -13.33
C LYS A 452 -11.11 20.27 -11.83
N SER A 453 -11.61 19.14 -11.35
CA SER A 453 -11.98 18.96 -9.94
C SER A 453 -12.14 17.49 -9.56
N LYS A 454 -12.11 17.20 -8.25
CA LYS A 454 -12.53 15.89 -7.70
C LYS A 454 -13.93 15.50 -8.21
N GLY A 455 -14.82 16.47 -8.48
CA GLY A 455 -16.16 16.24 -9.03
C GLY A 455 -16.16 15.63 -10.44
N GLU A 456 -15.28 16.08 -11.34
CA GLU A 456 -15.12 15.46 -12.67
C GLU A 456 -14.55 14.05 -12.55
N VAL A 457 -13.58 13.85 -11.66
CA VAL A 457 -12.98 12.54 -11.40
C VAL A 457 -14.02 11.55 -10.86
N ILE A 458 -14.94 12.00 -10.00
CA ILE A 458 -16.03 11.15 -9.48
C ILE A 458 -16.92 10.59 -10.61
N GLN A 459 -17.14 11.35 -11.68
CA GLN A 459 -17.98 10.92 -12.81
C GLN A 459 -17.35 9.78 -13.62
N ASN A 460 -16.05 9.56 -13.50
CA ASN A 460 -15.35 8.46 -14.20
C ASN A 460 -15.49 7.11 -13.48
N TRP A 461 -15.87 7.12 -12.21
CA TRP A 461 -15.97 5.89 -11.44
C TRP A 461 -17.22 5.11 -11.85
N ASN A 462 -16.99 3.89 -12.31
CA ASN A 462 -18.03 2.97 -12.70
C ASN A 462 -18.02 1.76 -11.76
N MET A 463 -19.17 1.54 -11.13
CA MET A 463 -19.39 0.42 -10.23
C MET A 463 -19.69 -0.83 -11.04
N ASN A 464 -18.87 -1.86 -10.89
CA ASN A 464 -19.16 -3.18 -11.45
C ASN A 464 -20.32 -3.84 -10.71
N LYS A 465 -20.21 -3.85 -9.37
CA LYS A 465 -21.14 -4.58 -8.51
C LYS A 465 -21.21 -3.95 -7.13
N LYS A 466 -22.42 -3.90 -6.60
CA LYS A 466 -22.73 -3.52 -5.22
C LYS A 466 -23.22 -4.75 -4.45
N PHE A 467 -22.70 -4.94 -3.25
CA PHE A 467 -23.16 -5.97 -2.32
C PHE A 467 -23.85 -5.26 -1.16
N ILE A 468 -25.04 -5.73 -0.82
CA ILE A 468 -25.92 -5.14 0.19
C ILE A 468 -26.03 -6.16 1.33
N PRO A 469 -25.92 -5.74 2.61
CA PRO A 469 -26.03 -6.67 3.73
C PRO A 469 -27.39 -7.38 3.75
N ALA A 470 -27.37 -8.70 3.90
CA ALA A 470 -28.54 -9.56 3.97
C ALA A 470 -28.57 -10.44 5.24
N MET A 471 -27.53 -10.37 6.08
CA MET A 471 -27.42 -11.11 7.34
C MET A 471 -28.03 -10.35 8.52
N SER A 472 -28.78 -11.07 9.37
CA SER A 472 -29.36 -10.53 10.60
C SER A 472 -28.28 -10.13 11.62
N GLU A 473 -28.59 -9.15 12.47
CA GLU A 473 -27.66 -8.70 13.51
C GLU A 473 -27.27 -9.82 14.48
N ASP A 474 -28.24 -10.64 14.91
CA ASP A 474 -28.01 -11.76 15.83
C ASP A 474 -27.03 -12.80 15.24
N GLU A 475 -27.22 -13.15 13.97
CA GLU A 475 -26.33 -14.09 13.28
C GLU A 475 -24.93 -13.52 13.12
N ARG A 476 -24.83 -12.26 12.68
CA ARG A 476 -23.58 -11.54 12.49
C ARG A 476 -22.76 -11.49 13.78
N ASN A 477 -23.41 -11.15 14.89
CA ASN A 477 -22.76 -11.04 16.20
C ASN A 477 -22.35 -12.42 16.73
N LYS A 478 -23.18 -13.45 16.55
CA LYS A 478 -22.84 -14.83 16.92
C LYS A 478 -21.60 -15.33 16.16
N LEU A 479 -21.55 -15.12 14.85
CA LEU A 479 -20.43 -15.51 14.01
C LEU A 479 -19.13 -14.81 14.44
N TYR A 480 -19.21 -13.50 14.67
CA TYR A 480 -18.04 -12.72 15.06
C TYR A 480 -17.54 -13.03 16.47
N VAL A 481 -18.42 -13.31 17.44
CA VAL A 481 -18.02 -13.79 18.78
C VAL A 481 -17.24 -15.11 18.67
N GLY A 482 -17.68 -16.03 17.80
CA GLY A 482 -16.95 -17.27 17.53
C GLY A 482 -15.58 -17.02 16.90
N TRP A 483 -15.47 -16.05 15.98
CA TRP A 483 -14.20 -15.62 15.41
C TRP A 483 -13.23 -15.08 16.47
N LYS A 484 -13.65 -14.14 17.32
CA LYS A 484 -12.78 -13.60 18.39
C LYS A 484 -12.29 -14.70 19.33
N LYS A 485 -13.14 -15.68 19.62
CA LYS A 485 -12.75 -16.87 20.40
C LYS A 485 -11.71 -17.71 19.65
N ALA A 486 -11.85 -17.91 18.34
CA ALA A 486 -10.90 -18.64 17.52
C ALA A 486 -9.53 -17.94 17.50
N VAL A 487 -9.51 -16.61 17.26
CA VAL A 487 -8.27 -15.81 17.28
C VAL A 487 -7.54 -15.95 18.60
N LYS A 488 -8.24 -15.81 19.74
CA LYS A 488 -7.62 -15.97 21.06
C LYS A 488 -6.93 -17.33 21.27
N ARG A 489 -7.36 -18.39 20.57
CA ARG A 489 -6.73 -19.72 20.65
C ARG A 489 -5.55 -19.89 19.69
N ALA A 490 -5.42 -19.01 18.71
CA ALA A 490 -4.31 -19.01 17.75
C ALA A 490 -3.14 -18.12 18.21
N LYS A 491 -3.40 -17.17 19.13
CA LYS A 491 -2.39 -16.27 19.73
C LYS A 491 -1.40 -17.02 20.62
N ASP A 492 -0.21 -16.44 20.76
CA ASP A 492 0.85 -16.88 21.68
C ASP A 492 1.12 -18.40 21.57
N TRP A 493 1.16 -18.92 20.33
CA TRP A 493 1.29 -20.36 20.10
C TRP A 493 2.76 -20.83 20.17
N GLU A 494 3.69 -20.00 19.69
CA GLU A 494 5.13 -20.23 19.78
C GLU A 494 5.78 -19.71 21.07
#